data_AF-A0AAC9UNJ2-F1
#
_entry.id   AF-A0AAC9UNJ2-F1
#
_cell.length_a   1.000
_cell.length_b   1.000
_cell.length_c   1.000
_cell.angle_alpha   90.00
_cell.angle_beta   90.00
_cell.angle_gamma   90.00
#
_symmetry.space_group_name_H-M   'P 1'
#
loop_
_entity.id
_entity.type
_entity.pdbx_description
1 polymer ?
#
loop_
_entity_poly.entity_id
_entity_poly.type
_entity_poly.pdbx_seq_one_letter_code
_entity_poly.pdbx_strand_id
1 'polypeptide(L)' 'MKKQQKIKYWQAIIEQQQSSALTTIQFCRDNNINPSTFYAWRKRLFGENTAG' A
#
# COMPACT_ATOMS: atom_id res chain seq x y z
N MET A 1 -2.38 4.51 -16.94
CA MET A 1 -2.31 3.10 -16.49
C MET A 1 -3.70 2.50 -16.38
N LYS A 2 -3.91 1.25 -16.82
CA LYS A 2 -5.19 0.53 -16.65
C LYS A 2 -5.42 0.18 -15.16
N LYS A 3 -6.68 0.16 -14.71
CA LYS A 3 -7.07 -0.08 -13.31
C LYS A 3 -6.41 -1.32 -12.69
N GLN A 4 -6.36 -2.43 -13.43
CA GLN A 4 -5.72 -3.67 -12.99
C GLN A 4 -4.20 -3.54 -12.77
N GLN A 5 -3.50 -2.78 -13.60
CA GLN A 5 -2.06 -2.55 -13.44
C GLN A 5 -1.78 -1.79 -12.14
N LYS A 6 -2.65 -0.81 -11.82
CA LYS A 6 -2.54 -0.03 -10.59
C LYS A 6 -2.79 -0.90 -9.35
N ILE A 7 -3.78 -1.80 -9.40
CA ILE A 7 -4.04 -2.76 -8.32
C ILE A 7 -2.83 -3.66 -8.08
N LYS A 8 -2.30 -4.29 -9.14
CA LYS A 8 -1.12 -5.17 -9.04
C LYS A 8 0.10 -4.44 -8.47
N TYR A 9 0.33 -3.21 -8.92
CA TYR A 9 1.41 -2.37 -8.39
C TYR A 9 1.26 -2.15 -6.88
N TRP A 10 0.10 -1.70 -6.43
CA TRP A 10 -0.11 -1.43 -5.00
C TRP A 10 -0.09 -2.67 -4.14
N GLN A 11 -0.60 -3.79 -4.67
CA GLN A 11 -0.53 -5.08 -3.98
C GLN A 11 0.94 -5.50 -3.75
N ALA A 12 1.77 -5.46 -4.79
CA ALA A 12 3.19 -5.79 -4.68
C ALA A 12 3.95 -4.84 -3.72
N ILE A 13 3.62 -3.56 -3.72
CA ILE A 13 4.20 -2.57 -2.80
C ILE A 13 3.84 -2.88 -1.34
N ILE A 14 2.60 -3.28 -1.08
CA ILE A 14 2.13 -3.63 0.27
C ILE A 14 2.76 -4.95 0.75
N GLU A 15 2.85 -5.95 -0.13
CA GLU A 15 3.53 -7.22 0.17
C GLU A 15 5.03 -7.00 0.47
N GLN A 16 5.69 -6.13 -0.29
CA GLN A 16 7.08 -5.72 -0.01
C GLN A 16 7.21 -5.02 1.34
N GLN A 17 6.28 -4.12 1.68
CA GLN A 17 6.30 -3.47 2.99
C GLN A 17 6.12 -4.47 4.13
N GLN A 18 5.22 -5.44 4.00
CA GLN A 18 5.00 -6.48 5.02
C GLN A 18 6.20 -7.42 5.15
N SER A 19 6.89 -7.69 4.05
CA SER A 19 8.11 -8.50 4.04
C SER A 19 9.33 -7.73 4.55
N SER A 20 9.31 -6.40 4.43
CA SER A 20 10.32 -5.53 5.02
C SER A 20 10.06 -5.42 6.52
N ALA A 21 11.06 -5.63 7.37
CA ALA A 21 10.96 -5.36 8.81
C ALA A 21 10.81 -3.84 9.13
N LEU A 22 10.53 -3.01 8.12
CA LEU A 22 10.40 -1.57 8.22
C LEU A 22 8.96 -1.20 8.59
N THR A 23 8.84 -0.14 9.39
CA THR A 23 7.54 0.52 9.60
C THR A 23 7.02 1.07 8.27
N THR A 24 5.69 1.18 8.14
CA THR A 24 5.07 1.74 6.93
C THR A 24 5.60 3.13 6.58
N ILE A 25 5.87 3.98 7.58
CA ILE A 25 6.41 5.33 7.36
C ILE A 25 7.85 5.27 6.83
N GLN A 26 8.70 4.41 7.40
CA GLN A 26 10.08 4.25 6.94
C GLN A 26 10.10 3.70 5.51
N PHE A 27 9.35 2.63 5.25
CA PHE A 27 9.22 2.07 3.91
C PHE A 27 8.72 3.10 2.89
N CYS A 28 7.73 3.90 3.25
CA CYS A 28 7.22 4.95 2.37
C CYS A 28 8.27 6.03 2.08
N ARG A 29 9.04 6.46 3.08
CA ARG A 29 10.13 7.43 2.89
C ARG A 29 11.21 6.88 1.96
N ASP A 30 11.66 5.66 2.21
CA ASP A 30 12.77 5.03 1.47
C ASP A 30 12.40 4.76 0.00
N ASN A 31 11.12 4.47 -0.27
CA ASN A 31 10.62 4.19 -1.62
C ASN A 31 9.98 5.43 -2.30
N ASN A 32 10.10 6.62 -1.70
CA ASN A 32 9.47 7.86 -2.18
C ASN A 32 7.95 7.72 -2.45
N ILE A 33 7.28 6.98 -1.57
CA ILE A 33 5.84 6.74 -1.61
C ILE A 33 5.16 7.70 -0.64
N ASN A 34 4.08 8.32 -1.08
CA ASN A 34 3.24 9.11 -0.19
C ASN A 34 2.51 8.20 0.82
N PRO A 35 2.70 8.38 2.15
CA PRO A 35 2.10 7.52 3.16
C PRO A 35 0.56 7.49 3.11
N SER A 36 -0.08 8.64 2.89
CA SER A 36 -1.55 8.73 2.80
C SER A 36 -2.10 7.91 1.63
N THR A 37 -1.39 7.93 0.50
CA THR A 37 -1.74 7.11 -0.68
C THR A 37 -1.56 5.62 -0.36
N PHE A 38 -0.47 5.25 0.31
CA PHE A 38 -0.25 3.87 0.75
C PHE A 38 -1.39 3.36 1.64
N TYR A 39 -1.77 4.11 2.67
CA TYR A 39 -2.88 3.72 3.56
C TYR A 39 -4.22 3.62 2.82
N ALA A 40 -4.51 4.54 1.91
CA ALA A 40 -5.73 4.48 1.11
C ALA A 40 -5.79 3.22 0.24
N TRP A 41 -4.68 2.84 -0.40
CA TRP A 41 -4.60 1.62 -1.19
C TRP A 41 -4.60 0.36 -0.33
N ARG A 42 -3.93 0.37 0.81
CA ARG A 42 -3.97 -0.75 1.77
C ARG A 42 -5.40 -0.98 2.27
N LYS A 43 -6.13 0.07 2.65
CA LYS A 43 -7.54 -0.03 3.03
C LYS A 43 -8.41 -0.52 1.86
N ARG A 44 -8.14 -0.06 0.64
CA ARG A 44 -8.90 -0.50 -0.54
C ARG A 44 -8.69 -1.97 -0.91
N LEU A 45 -7.48 -2.49 -0.72
CA LEU A 45 -7.09 -3.83 -1.16
C LEU A 45 -7.24 -4.89 -0.06
N PHE A 46 -7.06 -4.49 1.20
CA PHE A 46 -7.03 -5.40 2.37
C PHE A 46 -7.93 -4.93 3.51
N GLY A 47 -8.55 -3.75 3.40
CA GLY A 47 -9.59 -3.35 4.33
C GLY A 47 -10.87 -4.08 3.95
N GLU A 48 -11.21 -5.09 4.75
CA GLU A 48 -12.57 -5.60 4.81
C GLU A 48 -13.54 -4.44 5.08
N ASN A 49 -14.76 -4.61 4.57
CA ASN A 49 -15.88 -3.69 4.70
C ASN A 49 -16.16 -3.31 6.17
N THR A 50 -15.45 -2.32 6.72
CA THR A 50 -15.84 -1.68 7.99
C THR A 50 -16.28 -0.26 7.67
N ALA A 51 -17.55 -0.17 7.29
CA ALA A 51 -18.37 0.98 7.60
C ALA A 51 -18.32 1.17 9.12
N GLY A 52 -17.93 2.37 9.54
CA GLY A 52 -18.12 2.91 10.88
C GLY A 52 -18.70 4.30 10.70
#